data_AF-A0A1I5MDB0-F1
#
_entry.id   AF-A0A1I5MDB0-F1
#
_cell.length_a   1.000
_cell.length_b   1.000
_cell.length_c   1.000
_cell.angle_alpha   90.00
_cell.angle_beta   90.00
_cell.angle_gamma   90.00
#
_symmetry.space_group_name_H-M   'P 1'
#
loop_
_entity.id
_entity.type
_entity.pdbx_description
1 polymer ?
#
loop_
_entity_poly.entity_id
_entity_poly.type
_entity_poly.pdbx_seq_one_letter_code
_entity_poly.pdbx_strand_id
1 'polypeptide(L)'
;MKRYYSFYLISSLTFVSTQSASESIASYPEGWENWPVVKETVSLPSNTILPSDTTLFIQETVDAYSWINNGEGSPLTIRVNPDKLEQYKTHGPYTDGPTAVGVSEVQGIIWVTEHFGGLPIYGSYNREGQDISGMHPTLEAEFCQRCHDTYKDVCINGTCAEPVLSIYQSDSSN
;
A
#
# COMPACT_ATOMS: atom_id res chain seq x y z
N MET A 1 -41.21 43.32 -46.69
CA MET A 1 -41.03 42.03 -46.01
C MET A 1 -39.73 42.08 -45.21
N LYS A 2 -39.79 42.14 -43.88
CA LYS A 2 -38.61 42.17 -42.99
C LYS A 2 -38.30 40.74 -42.55
N ARG A 3 -37.12 40.23 -42.89
CA ARG A 3 -36.61 38.95 -42.39
C ARG A 3 -35.72 39.22 -41.18
N TYR A 4 -36.13 38.70 -40.03
CA TYR A 4 -35.34 38.69 -38.79
C TYR A 4 -34.50 37.40 -38.79
N TYR A 5 -33.17 37.54 -38.72
CA TYR A 5 -32.26 36.42 -38.49
C TYR A 5 -31.95 36.37 -36.99
N SER A 6 -32.53 35.40 -36.29
CA SER A 6 -32.13 35.04 -34.93
C SER A 6 -30.82 34.26 -35.00
N PHE A 7 -29.73 34.85 -34.52
CA PHE A 7 -28.48 34.16 -34.23
C PHE A 7 -28.60 33.47 -32.87
N TYR A 8 -28.64 32.13 -32.86
CA TYR A 8 -28.45 31.35 -31.64
C TYR A 8 -26.95 31.20 -31.39
N LEU A 9 -26.45 31.84 -30.34
CA LEU A 9 -25.11 31.61 -29.78
C LEU A 9 -25.16 30.35 -28.93
N ILE A 10 -24.63 29.24 -29.45
CA ILE A 10 -24.39 28.02 -28.69
C ILE A 10 -23.04 28.20 -27.98
N SER A 11 -23.07 28.47 -26.68
CA SER A 11 -21.88 28.51 -25.82
C SER A 11 -21.50 27.08 -25.44
N SER A 12 -20.46 26.54 -26.07
CA SER A 12 -19.91 25.22 -25.77
C SER A 12 -19.16 25.26 -24.44
N LEU A 13 -19.75 24.70 -23.38
CA LEU A 13 -19.08 24.47 -22.10
C LEU A 13 -18.07 23.32 -22.27
N THR A 14 -16.78 23.65 -22.38
CA THR A 14 -15.70 22.65 -22.30
C THR A 14 -15.46 22.28 -20.84
N PHE A 15 -15.91 21.10 -20.44
CA PHE A 15 -15.51 20.47 -19.18
C PHE A 15 -14.01 20.16 -19.23
N VAL A 16 -13.20 20.94 -18.52
CA VAL A 16 -11.80 20.62 -18.26
C VAL A 16 -11.80 19.58 -17.14
N SER A 17 -11.63 18.30 -17.51
CA SER A 17 -11.40 17.23 -16.55
C SER A 17 -10.04 17.44 -15.91
N THR A 18 -10.00 17.95 -14.68
CA THR A 18 -8.79 17.91 -13.85
C THR A 18 -8.52 16.45 -13.51
N GLN A 19 -7.45 15.89 -14.05
CA GLN A 19 -6.95 14.59 -13.59
C GLN A 19 -6.45 14.79 -12.16
N SER A 20 -7.18 14.29 -11.17
CA SER A 20 -6.67 14.18 -9.81
C SER A 20 -5.52 13.18 -9.86
N ALA A 21 -4.30 13.67 -9.64
CA ALA A 21 -3.20 12.77 -9.35
C ALA A 21 -3.48 12.11 -8.00
N SER A 22 -3.39 10.78 -7.91
CA SER A 22 -3.27 10.12 -6.61
C SER A 22 -2.03 10.68 -5.94
N GLU A 23 -2.16 11.04 -4.67
CA GLU A 23 -1.08 11.58 -3.84
C GLU A 23 -1.04 10.77 -2.54
N SER A 24 0.18 10.49 -2.07
CA SER A 24 0.41 9.94 -0.73
C SER A 24 -0.09 10.93 0.32
N ILE A 25 -0.74 10.42 1.35
CA ILE A 25 -1.26 11.25 2.46
C ILE A 25 -0.28 11.24 3.63
N ALA A 26 0.33 10.09 3.92
CA ALA A 26 1.40 9.95 4.91
C ALA A 26 2.69 10.60 4.41
N SER A 27 3.46 11.21 5.29
CA SER A 27 4.75 11.84 4.95
C SER A 27 5.87 10.81 4.84
N TYR A 28 6.79 10.96 3.88
CA TYR A 28 8.01 10.14 3.83
C TYR A 28 8.89 10.37 5.08
N PRO A 29 9.18 9.34 5.90
CA PRO A 29 9.89 9.51 7.16
C PRO A 29 11.41 9.52 6.98
N GLU A 30 12.09 10.63 7.22
CA GLU A 30 13.56 10.66 7.16
C GLU A 30 14.21 9.65 8.13
N GLY A 31 15.24 8.93 7.67
CA GLY A 31 16.04 8.03 8.50
C GLY A 31 15.37 6.70 8.85
N TRP A 32 14.26 6.33 8.20
CA TRP A 32 13.56 5.06 8.39
C TRP A 32 14.44 3.84 8.15
N GLU A 33 15.52 3.98 7.37
CA GLU A 33 16.46 2.91 7.05
C GLU A 33 17.15 2.37 8.32
N ASN A 34 17.24 3.20 9.36
CA ASN A 34 17.81 2.84 10.66
C ASN A 34 16.76 2.26 11.63
N TRP A 35 15.48 2.24 11.25
CA TRP A 35 14.44 1.66 12.09
C TRP A 35 14.59 0.13 12.16
N PRO A 36 14.29 -0.48 13.32
CA PRO A 36 14.38 -1.91 13.50
C PRO A 36 13.42 -2.65 12.56
N VAL A 37 13.95 -3.70 11.93
CA VAL A 37 13.14 -4.67 11.19
C VAL A 37 12.38 -5.52 12.21
N VAL A 38 11.05 -5.50 12.12
CA VAL A 38 10.17 -6.29 13.00
C VAL A 38 9.60 -7.51 12.30
N LYS A 39 9.68 -7.56 10.97
CA LYS A 39 9.14 -8.65 10.15
C LYS A 39 9.83 -8.71 8.79
N GLU A 40 10.06 -9.92 8.32
CA GLU A 40 10.54 -10.22 6.98
C GLU A 40 9.61 -11.24 6.32
N THR A 41 9.36 -11.07 5.04
CA THR A 41 8.50 -11.94 4.24
C THR A 41 8.81 -11.74 2.76
N VAL A 42 7.95 -12.26 1.88
CA VAL A 42 8.05 -12.11 0.43
C VAL A 42 6.69 -11.77 -0.16
N SER A 43 6.68 -10.85 -1.13
CA SER A 43 5.58 -10.76 -2.10
C SER A 43 5.73 -11.90 -3.10
N LEU A 44 4.64 -12.62 -3.36
CA LEU A 44 4.68 -13.83 -4.17
C LEU A 44 4.71 -13.49 -5.68
N PRO A 45 5.40 -14.31 -6.49
CA PRO A 45 5.37 -14.19 -7.95
C PRO A 45 3.95 -14.32 -8.53
N SER A 46 3.74 -13.75 -9.72
CA SER A 46 2.47 -13.84 -10.46
C SER A 46 2.06 -15.24 -10.90
N ASN A 47 3.02 -16.16 -11.03
CA ASN A 47 2.75 -17.56 -11.37
C ASN A 47 2.53 -18.46 -10.14
N THR A 48 2.41 -17.87 -8.95
CA THR A 48 2.15 -18.63 -7.73
C THR A 48 0.79 -19.33 -7.80
N ILE A 49 0.79 -20.64 -7.58
CA ILE A 49 -0.43 -21.43 -7.46
C ILE A 49 -0.81 -21.47 -5.99
N LEU A 50 -1.90 -20.78 -5.63
CA LEU A 50 -2.43 -20.79 -4.27
C LEU A 50 -3.24 -22.07 -4.02
N PRO A 51 -3.06 -22.74 -2.86
CA PRO A 51 -3.94 -23.83 -2.43
C PRO A 51 -5.41 -23.43 -2.45
N SER A 52 -6.31 -24.39 -2.70
CA SER A 52 -7.75 -24.12 -2.79
C SER A 52 -8.40 -23.65 -1.50
N ASP A 53 -7.75 -23.90 -0.36
CA ASP A 53 -8.16 -23.47 0.99
C ASP A 53 -7.48 -22.16 1.44
N THR A 54 -6.74 -21.49 0.55
CA THR A 54 -6.11 -20.20 0.84
C THR A 54 -7.15 -19.15 1.23
N THR A 55 -6.87 -18.38 2.27
CA THR A 55 -7.78 -17.32 2.74
C THR A 55 -7.95 -16.21 1.70
N LEU A 56 -9.11 -15.54 1.69
CA LEU A 56 -9.36 -14.41 0.79
C LEU A 56 -8.32 -13.29 0.94
N PHE A 57 -7.87 -13.04 2.17
CA PHE A 57 -6.81 -12.06 2.44
C PHE A 57 -5.51 -12.36 1.68
N ILE A 58 -5.06 -13.62 1.68
CA ILE A 58 -3.84 -14.01 0.96
C ILE A 58 -4.08 -13.91 -0.55
N GLN A 59 -5.23 -14.35 -1.06
CA GLN A 59 -5.58 -14.24 -2.48
C GLN A 59 -5.52 -12.77 -2.96
N GLU A 60 -6.21 -11.87 -2.26
CA GLU A 60 -6.23 -10.45 -2.63
C GLU A 60 -4.85 -9.78 -2.49
N THR A 61 -4.05 -10.18 -1.49
CA THR A 61 -2.69 -9.66 -1.34
C THR A 61 -1.80 -10.08 -2.52
N VAL A 62 -1.90 -11.33 -2.96
CA VAL A 62 -1.16 -11.83 -4.13
C VAL A 62 -1.63 -11.12 -5.40
N ASP A 63 -2.94 -11.01 -5.60
CA ASP A 63 -3.50 -10.31 -6.76
C ASP A 63 -3.07 -8.84 -6.80
N ALA A 64 -3.02 -8.17 -5.64
CA ALA A 64 -2.64 -6.77 -5.54
C ALA A 64 -1.16 -6.49 -5.83
N TYR A 65 -0.26 -7.41 -5.46
CA TYR A 65 1.18 -7.13 -5.44
C TYR A 65 2.02 -8.04 -6.33
N SER A 66 1.43 -9.05 -6.98
CA SER A 66 2.15 -9.96 -7.88
C SER A 66 2.65 -9.33 -9.19
N TRP A 67 2.43 -8.03 -9.42
CA TRP A 67 3.06 -7.29 -10.51
C TRP A 67 4.46 -6.75 -10.16
N ILE A 68 4.78 -6.65 -8.87
CA ILE A 68 6.03 -6.09 -8.37
C ILE A 68 7.22 -6.89 -8.88
N ASN A 69 8.32 -6.20 -9.20
CA ASN A 69 9.53 -6.80 -9.76
C ASN A 69 9.21 -7.65 -11.01
N ASN A 70 8.44 -7.07 -11.93
CA ASN A 70 7.97 -7.74 -13.15
C ASN A 70 7.25 -9.07 -12.88
N GLY A 71 6.62 -9.18 -11.72
CA GLY A 71 5.91 -10.36 -11.24
C GLY A 71 6.77 -11.54 -10.83
N GLU A 72 8.05 -11.33 -10.57
CA GLU A 72 8.96 -12.31 -9.96
C GLU A 72 8.87 -12.31 -8.42
N GLY A 73 8.05 -11.42 -7.85
CA GLY A 73 7.99 -11.22 -6.40
C GLY A 73 9.20 -10.46 -5.87
N SER A 74 9.18 -10.15 -4.58
CA SER A 74 10.23 -9.37 -3.91
C SER A 74 10.26 -9.70 -2.42
N PRO A 75 11.44 -9.77 -1.79
CA PRO A 75 11.55 -9.64 -0.35
C PRO A 75 10.83 -8.39 0.13
N LEU A 76 10.12 -8.53 1.23
CA LEU A 76 9.38 -7.47 1.89
C LEU A 76 9.84 -7.40 3.35
N THR A 77 10.37 -6.25 3.75
CA THR A 77 10.72 -5.98 5.16
C THR A 77 9.76 -4.97 5.75
N ILE A 78 9.39 -5.17 7.01
CA ILE A 78 8.63 -4.19 7.79
C ILE A 78 9.54 -3.63 8.85
N ARG A 79 9.63 -2.31 8.88
CA ARG A 79 10.36 -1.54 9.87
C ARG A 79 9.39 -0.67 10.64
N VAL A 80 9.66 -0.49 11.93
CA VAL A 80 8.80 0.29 12.82
C VAL A 80 9.60 1.37 13.50
N ASN A 81 9.04 2.58 13.54
CA ASN A 81 9.65 3.69 14.25
C ASN A 81 9.95 3.26 15.70
N PRO A 82 11.19 3.38 16.19
CA PRO A 82 11.58 2.99 17.55
C PRO A 82 10.63 3.52 18.63
N ASP A 83 10.15 4.75 18.49
CA ASP A 83 9.26 5.41 19.46
C ASP A 83 7.84 4.81 19.46
N LYS A 84 7.51 4.01 18.45
CA LYS A 84 6.20 3.38 18.24
C LYS A 84 6.23 1.87 18.45
N LEU A 85 7.37 1.27 18.78
CA LEU A 85 7.51 -0.19 18.91
C LEU A 85 6.52 -0.81 19.89
N GLU A 86 6.34 -0.22 21.06
CA GLU A 86 5.40 -0.75 22.05
C GLU A 86 3.95 -0.63 21.57
N GLN A 87 3.59 0.52 20.97
CA GLN A 87 2.26 0.69 20.34
C GLN A 87 2.06 -0.31 19.20
N TYR A 88 3.09 -0.59 18.40
CA TYR A 88 3.02 -1.59 17.35
C TYR A 88 2.83 -3.00 17.91
N LYS A 89 3.51 -3.37 19.00
CA LYS A 89 3.34 -4.68 19.64
C LYS A 89 1.95 -4.87 20.26
N THR A 90 1.38 -3.82 20.83
CA THR A 90 0.07 -3.87 21.52
C THR A 90 -1.11 -3.52 20.62
N HIS A 91 -0.86 -3.27 19.33
CA HIS A 91 -1.87 -2.82 18.38
C HIS A 91 -2.57 -1.51 18.82
N GLY A 92 -1.75 -0.51 19.11
CA GLY A 92 -2.17 0.80 19.55
C GLY A 92 -2.51 0.88 21.04
N PRO A 93 -3.13 1.99 21.48
CA PRO A 93 -3.44 3.18 20.67
C PRO A 93 -2.16 3.84 20.12
N TYR A 94 -2.20 4.26 18.86
CA TYR A 94 -1.05 4.92 18.22
C TYR A 94 -1.10 6.43 18.47
N THR A 95 0.04 7.01 18.84
CA THR A 95 0.19 8.47 18.85
C THR A 95 0.53 8.98 17.46
N ASP A 96 0.34 10.28 17.22
CA ASP A 96 0.58 10.88 15.91
C ASP A 96 2.04 10.73 15.43
N GLY A 97 2.21 10.68 14.11
CA GLY A 97 3.48 10.62 13.39
C GLY A 97 3.79 9.27 12.75
N PRO A 98 4.95 9.18 12.05
CA PRO A 98 5.34 8.01 11.30
C PRO A 98 5.46 6.77 12.19
N THR A 99 4.85 5.67 11.75
CA THR A 99 4.71 4.46 12.56
C THR A 99 5.47 3.28 11.99
N ALA A 100 5.25 2.97 10.71
CA ALA A 100 5.87 1.82 10.08
C ALA A 100 6.18 2.09 8.61
N VAL A 101 7.17 1.38 8.09
CA VAL A 101 7.53 1.35 6.68
C VAL A 101 7.58 -0.11 6.23
N GLY A 102 6.85 -0.42 5.15
CA GLY A 102 7.02 -1.64 4.37
C GLY A 102 7.94 -1.38 3.17
N VAL A 103 8.88 -2.28 2.90
CA VAL A 103 9.89 -2.12 1.85
C VAL A 103 9.85 -3.31 0.90
N SER A 104 9.47 -3.11 -0.35
CA SER A 104 9.80 -4.07 -1.41
C SER A 104 11.27 -3.86 -1.78
N GLU A 105 12.12 -4.78 -1.34
CA GLU A 105 13.57 -4.55 -1.38
C GLU A 105 14.14 -4.41 -2.79
N VAL A 106 13.63 -5.21 -3.74
CA VAL A 106 14.13 -5.25 -5.13
C VAL A 106 13.66 -4.04 -5.93
N GLN A 107 12.35 -3.76 -5.91
CA GLN A 107 11.77 -2.66 -6.67
C GLN A 107 12.01 -1.29 -5.99
N GLY A 108 12.33 -1.29 -4.69
CA GLY A 108 12.55 -0.07 -3.91
C GLY A 108 11.26 0.68 -3.60
N ILE A 109 10.12 0.00 -3.55
CA ILE A 109 8.83 0.59 -3.14
C ILE A 109 8.80 0.68 -1.61
N ILE A 110 8.49 1.88 -1.12
CA ILE A 110 8.40 2.25 0.29
C ILE A 110 6.94 2.57 0.60
N TRP A 111 6.23 1.66 1.25
CA TRP A 111 4.91 1.93 1.81
C TRP A 111 5.06 2.53 3.20
N VAL A 112 4.41 3.65 3.45
CA VAL A 112 4.47 4.36 4.73
C VAL A 112 3.11 4.30 5.40
N THR A 113 3.12 3.95 6.68
CA THR A 113 1.99 4.15 7.59
C THR A 113 2.37 5.21 8.62
N GLU A 114 1.61 6.30 8.62
CA GLU A 114 1.65 7.36 9.63
C GLU A 114 0.32 7.38 10.39
N HIS A 115 0.32 7.80 11.65
CA HIS A 115 -0.94 8.02 12.38
C HIS A 115 -1.20 9.51 12.59
N PHE A 116 -2.46 9.92 12.49
CA PHE A 116 -2.91 11.27 12.82
C PHE A 116 -4.27 11.20 13.51
N GLY A 117 -4.39 11.79 14.71
CA GLY A 117 -5.56 11.61 15.56
C GLY A 117 -5.80 10.15 15.95
N GLY A 118 -4.74 9.34 15.99
CA GLY A 118 -4.82 7.88 16.22
C GLY A 118 -5.37 7.06 15.05
N LEU A 119 -5.65 7.68 13.89
CA LEU A 119 -6.08 7.00 12.67
C LEU A 119 -4.89 6.83 11.72
N PRO A 120 -4.75 5.68 11.04
CA PRO A 120 -3.70 5.49 10.06
C PRO A 120 -3.98 6.31 8.81
N ILE A 121 -2.91 6.82 8.21
CA ILE A 121 -2.85 7.40 6.87
C ILE A 121 -1.68 6.76 6.12
N TYR A 122 -1.77 6.73 4.79
CA TYR A 122 -0.89 5.91 3.95
C TYR A 122 -0.19 6.72 2.86
N GLY A 123 0.99 6.25 2.46
CA GLY A 123 1.76 6.81 1.36
C GLY A 123 2.64 5.76 0.69
N SER A 124 3.01 6.02 -0.57
CA SER A 124 3.84 5.14 -1.39
C SER A 124 4.94 5.95 -2.07
N TYR A 125 6.20 5.61 -1.77
CA TYR A 125 7.37 6.35 -2.22
C TYR A 125 8.42 5.41 -2.84
N ASN A 126 9.37 5.96 -3.58
CA ASN A 126 10.65 5.28 -3.83
C ASN A 126 11.64 5.57 -2.70
N ARG A 127 12.85 4.98 -2.79
CA ARG A 127 13.91 5.15 -1.77
C ARG A 127 14.46 6.58 -1.69
N GLU A 128 14.26 7.38 -2.72
CA GLU A 128 14.62 8.80 -2.75
C GLU A 128 13.55 9.71 -2.13
N GLY A 129 12.44 9.13 -1.65
CA GLY A 129 11.32 9.88 -1.07
C GLY A 129 10.40 10.56 -2.10
N GLN A 130 10.48 10.17 -3.37
CA GLN A 130 9.58 10.66 -4.42
C GLN A 130 8.28 9.86 -4.38
N ASP A 131 7.15 10.55 -4.45
CA ASP A 131 5.82 9.91 -4.51
C ASP A 131 5.69 9.05 -5.76
N ILE A 132 5.27 7.79 -5.57
CA ILE A 132 5.01 6.83 -6.65
C ILE A 132 3.59 6.27 -6.57
N SER A 133 2.70 6.88 -5.80
CA SER A 133 1.31 6.43 -5.64
C SER A 133 0.53 6.43 -6.96
N GLY A 134 0.92 7.29 -7.91
CA GLY A 134 0.37 7.31 -9.27
C GLY A 134 0.92 6.23 -10.22
N MET A 135 1.87 5.39 -9.79
CA MET A 135 2.50 4.37 -10.65
C MET A 135 1.62 3.13 -10.87
N HIS A 136 0.83 2.75 -9.87
CA HIS A 136 -0.08 1.60 -9.93
C HIS A 136 -1.25 1.79 -8.96
N PRO A 137 -2.50 1.39 -9.29
CA PRO A 137 -3.66 1.60 -8.42
C PRO A 137 -3.53 1.02 -7.00
N THR A 138 -2.70 -0.01 -6.83
CA THR A 138 -2.46 -0.64 -5.52
C THR A 138 -1.45 0.13 -4.65
N LEU A 139 -0.89 1.23 -5.15
CA LEU A 139 -0.02 2.15 -4.41
C LEU A 139 -0.75 3.42 -3.96
N GLU A 140 -2.01 3.60 -4.38
CA GLU A 140 -2.84 4.73 -3.96
C GLU A 140 -3.18 4.62 -2.47
N ALA A 141 -3.15 5.75 -1.75
CA ALA A 141 -3.44 5.77 -0.31
C ALA A 141 -4.84 5.19 0.03
N GLU A 142 -5.83 5.42 -0.84
CA GLU A 142 -7.18 4.86 -0.67
C GLU A 142 -7.17 3.32 -0.80
N PHE A 143 -6.37 2.76 -1.69
CA PHE A 143 -6.24 1.31 -1.80
C PHE A 143 -5.68 0.71 -0.50
N CYS A 144 -4.62 1.33 0.05
CA CYS A 144 -4.04 0.92 1.33
C CYS A 144 -5.09 0.96 2.45
N GLN A 145 -5.80 2.09 2.58
CA GLN A 145 -6.86 2.28 3.57
C GLN A 145 -7.94 1.19 3.46
N ARG A 146 -8.50 0.96 2.27
CA ARG A 146 -9.56 -0.03 2.07
C ARG A 146 -9.10 -1.44 2.42
N CYS A 147 -7.88 -1.82 2.03
CA CYS A 147 -7.32 -3.13 2.35
C CYS A 147 -7.14 -3.29 3.86
N HIS A 148 -6.53 -2.32 4.52
CA HIS A 148 -6.32 -2.35 5.96
C HIS A 148 -7.61 -2.30 6.77
N ASP A 149 -8.62 -1.55 6.34
CA ASP A 149 -9.93 -1.52 7.01
C ASP A 149 -10.69 -2.83 6.88
N THR A 150 -10.65 -3.44 5.68
CA THR A 150 -11.33 -4.71 5.38
C THR A 150 -10.73 -5.84 6.20
N TYR A 151 -9.40 -5.85 6.35
CA TYR A 151 -8.66 -6.95 6.97
C TYR A 151 -8.10 -6.63 8.35
N LYS A 152 -8.50 -5.54 9.00
CA LYS A 152 -7.96 -5.13 10.31
C LYS A 152 -7.98 -6.22 11.40
N ASP A 153 -8.96 -7.11 11.35
CA ASP A 153 -9.10 -8.21 12.33
C ASP A 153 -8.14 -9.39 12.05
N VAL A 154 -7.62 -9.47 10.83
CA VAL A 154 -6.66 -10.51 10.38
C VAL A 154 -5.23 -9.94 10.37
N CYS A 155 -5.08 -8.71 9.89
CA CYS A 155 -3.84 -7.99 9.77
C CYS A 155 -3.51 -7.26 11.09
N ILE A 156 -3.26 -8.04 12.14
CA ILE A 156 -2.85 -7.49 13.45
C ILE A 156 -1.50 -6.78 13.22
N ASN A 157 -1.51 -5.45 13.36
CA ASN A 157 -0.41 -4.49 13.15
C ASN A 157 -0.22 -3.95 11.73
N GLY A 158 -1.21 -4.09 10.84
CA GLY A 158 -1.21 -3.35 9.58
C GLY A 158 -0.07 -3.73 8.62
N THR A 159 0.40 -4.98 8.65
CA THR A 159 1.36 -5.50 7.68
C THR A 159 0.76 -6.65 6.89
N CYS A 160 0.64 -6.48 5.57
CA CYS A 160 -0.02 -7.41 4.64
C CYS A 160 0.72 -8.73 4.41
N ALA A 161 1.53 -9.16 5.37
CA ALA A 161 2.41 -10.29 5.21
C ALA A 161 2.01 -11.37 6.21
N GLU A 162 1.38 -12.46 5.79
CA GLU A 162 1.49 -13.66 6.61
C GLU A 162 2.95 -14.15 6.52
N PRO A 163 3.56 -14.72 7.58
CA PRO A 163 4.80 -15.46 7.44
C PRO A 163 4.54 -16.66 6.50
N VAL A 164 4.80 -16.50 5.21
CA VAL A 164 4.61 -17.58 4.21
C VAL A 164 5.42 -18.83 4.58
N LEU A 165 6.50 -18.67 5.36
CA LEU A 165 7.40 -19.77 5.72
C LEU A 165 6.85 -20.76 6.75
N SER A 166 5.80 -20.45 7.52
CA SER A 166 5.22 -21.42 8.47
C SER A 166 4.12 -22.29 7.89
N ILE A 167 3.59 -21.98 6.70
CA ILE A 167 2.48 -22.72 6.08
C ILE A 167 2.98 -23.80 5.10
N TYR A 168 4.20 -23.68 4.58
CA TYR A 168 4.71 -24.56 3.51
C TYR A 168 5.99 -25.34 3.87
N GLN A 169 6.43 -25.33 5.13
CA GLN A 169 7.61 -26.12 5.57
C GLN A 169 7.30 -27.57 6.00
N SER A 170 6.05 -28.02 5.93
CA SER A 170 5.73 -29.45 6.08
C SER A 170 5.47 -30.06 4.71
N ASP A 171 6.52 -30.34 3.93
CA ASP A 171 6.49 -31.36 2.85
C ASP A 171 7.86 -31.67 2.20
N SER A 172 8.98 -31.27 2.80
CA SER A 172 10.32 -31.69 2.34
C SER A 172 11.06 -32.53 3.38
N SER A 173 10.41 -33.57 3.88
CA SER A 173 11.07 -34.70 4.55
C SER A 173 10.49 -36.02 4.04
N ASN A 174 11.03 -36.48 2.92
CA ASN A 174 11.17 -37.89 2.57
C ASN A 174 12.53 -38.08 1.88
#